data_AF-A0A3D9JNN1-F1
#
_entry.id   AF-A0A3D9JNN1-F1
#
_cell.length_a   1.000
_cell.length_b   1.000
_cell.length_c   1.000
_cell.angle_alpha   90.00
_cell.angle_beta   90.00
_cell.angle_gamma   90.00
#
_symmetry.space_group_name_H-M   'P 1'
#
loop_
_entity.id
_entity.type
_entity.pdbx_description
1 polymer ?
#
loop_
_entity_poly.entity_id
_entity_poly.type
_entity_poly.pdbx_seq_one_letter_code
_entity_poly.pdbx_strand_id
1 'polypeptide(L)' 'MSGIRNYATNLHNELKEKGVFVGHLSIGTMIQVGTVGDPDVIADTWYNLFQKKDHFEETFPANF' A
#
# COMPACT_ATOMS: atom_id res chain seq x y z
N MET A 1 6.48 10.19 8.53
CA MET A 1 5.27 10.25 9.40
C MET A 1 4.86 8.82 9.75
N SER A 2 4.85 8.43 11.03
CA SER A 2 4.65 7.02 11.45
C SER A 2 3.23 6.67 11.93
N GLY A 3 2.38 7.67 12.23
CA GLY A 3 1.07 7.44 12.85
C GLY A 3 0.10 6.62 11.99
N ILE A 4 -0.06 6.99 10.71
CA ILE A 4 -0.95 6.28 9.78
C ILE A 4 -0.47 4.85 9.54
N ARG A 5 0.83 4.68 9.27
CA ARG A 5 1.42 3.35 9.07
C ARG A 5 1.20 2.47 10.30
N ASN A 6 1.51 2.99 11.50
CA ASN A 6 1.32 2.25 12.75
C ASN A 6 -0.16 1.87 12.98
N TYR A 7 -1.08 2.79 12.73
CA TYR A 7 -2.51 2.51 12.84
C TYR A 7 -2.96 1.43 11.85
N ALA A 8 -2.54 1.51 10.59
CA ALA A 8 -2.85 0.51 9.57
C ALA A 8 -2.25 -0.86 9.91
N THR A 9 -1.02 -0.92 10.44
CA THR A 9 -0.40 -2.17 10.89
C THR A 9 -1.20 -2.83 12.02
N ASN A 10 -1.66 -2.04 13.00
CA ASN A 10 -2.49 -2.58 14.08
C ASN A 10 -3.84 -3.09 13.55
N LEU A 11 -4.50 -2.36 12.65
CA LEU A 11 -5.73 -2.83 12.02
C LEU A 11 -5.51 -4.13 11.22
N HIS A 12 -4.43 -4.22 10.45
CA HIS A 12 -4.08 -5.44 9.71
C HIS A 12 -3.96 -6.65 10.65
N ASN A 13 -3.26 -6.49 11.77
CA ASN A 13 -3.05 -7.56 12.73
C ASN A 13 -4.35 -8.00 13.42
N GLU A 14 -5.20 -7.06 13.82
CA GLU A 14 -6.44 -7.33 14.56
C GLU A 14 -7.59 -7.84 13.67
N LEU A 15 -7.60 -7.47 12.38
CA LEU A 15 -8.71 -7.74 11.48
C LEU A 15 -8.49 -8.93 10.53
N LYS A 16 -7.23 -9.36 10.32
CA LYS A 16 -6.93 -10.51 9.44
C LYS A 16 -7.67 -11.79 9.84
N GLU A 17 -7.77 -12.06 11.14
CA GLU A 17 -8.48 -13.24 11.68
C GLU A 17 -10.00 -13.13 11.52
N LYS A 18 -10.52 -11.92 11.26
CA LYS A 18 -11.94 -11.63 11.01
C LYS A 18 -12.27 -11.60 9.52
N GLY A 19 -11.33 -12.00 8.66
CA GLY A 19 -11.51 -12.01 7.21
C GLY A 19 -11.48 -10.62 6.56
N VAL A 20 -11.02 -9.58 7.28
CA VAL A 20 -10.91 -8.22 6.77
C VAL A 20 -9.44 -7.92 6.49
N PHE A 21 -9.12 -7.62 5.23
CA PHE A 21 -7.79 -7.25 4.80
C PHE A 21 -7.56 -5.74 4.92
N VAL A 22 -6.43 -5.36 5.50
CA VAL A 22 -5.94 -3.98 5.55
C VAL A 22 -4.56 -3.97 4.92
N GLY A 23 -4.43 -3.26 3.80
CA GLY A 23 -3.17 -3.05 3.10
C GLY A 23 -2.76 -1.57 3.13
N HIS A 24 -1.45 -1.33 3.09
CA HIS A 24 -0.88 0.02 3.04
C HIS A 24 0.04 0.16 1.83
N LEU A 25 -0.09 1.24 1.07
CA LEU A 25 0.83 1.59 -0.02
C LEU A 25 1.51 2.91 0.33
N SER A 26 2.83 2.87 0.52
CA SER A 26 3.63 4.06 0.78
C SER A 26 4.19 4.62 -0.53
N ILE A 27 3.81 5.83 -0.91
CA ILE A 27 4.27 6.49 -2.13
C ILE A 27 5.42 7.44 -1.81
N GLY A 28 6.61 7.13 -2.32
CA GLY A 28 7.86 7.89 -2.15
C GLY A 28 8.23 8.77 -3.34
N THR A 29 7.34 8.96 -4.31
CA THR A 29 7.56 9.78 -5.51
C THR A 29 6.48 10.84 -5.67
N MET A 30 6.77 11.87 -6.47
CA MET A 30 5.75 12.86 -6.87
C MET A 30 4.73 12.19 -7.78
N ILE A 31 3.45 12.36 -7.47
CA ILE A 31 2.35 11.86 -8.30
C ILE A 31 2.21 12.77 -9.52
N GLN A 32 2.59 12.27 -10.70
CA GLN A 32 2.59 13.04 -11.94
C GLN A 32 2.46 12.10 -13.15
N VAL A 33 1.49 12.40 -14.02
CA VAL A 33 1.24 11.68 -15.27
C VAL A 33 2.50 11.65 -16.15
N GLY A 34 2.79 10.49 -16.72
CA GLY A 34 3.93 10.26 -17.61
C GLY A 34 5.29 10.16 -16.89
N THR A 35 5.30 10.03 -15.57
CA THR A 35 6.52 9.86 -14.76
C THR A 35 6.56 8.50 -14.07
N VAL A 36 7.61 8.23 -13.30
CA VAL A 36 7.64 7.05 -12.42
C VAL A 36 6.47 7.06 -11.43
N GLY A 37 6.01 8.24 -11.01
CA GLY A 37 4.82 8.42 -10.16
C GLY A 37 3.52 8.56 -10.92
N ASP A 38 3.38 7.91 -12.08
CA ASP A 38 2.14 7.93 -12.84
C ASP A 38 0.98 7.32 -11.99
N PRO A 39 -0.16 8.02 -11.85
CA PRO A 39 -1.29 7.55 -11.06
C PRO A 39 -1.80 6.15 -11.45
N ASP A 40 -1.77 5.80 -12.74
CA ASP A 40 -2.27 4.49 -13.20
C ASP A 40 -1.33 3.37 -12.74
N VAL A 41 -0.02 3.61 -12.76
CA VAL A 41 0.99 2.65 -12.29
C VAL A 41 0.93 2.47 -10.77
N ILE A 42 0.69 3.56 -10.03
CA ILE A 42 0.47 3.52 -8.58
C ILE A 42 -0.81 2.72 -8.26
N ALA A 43 -1.89 2.96 -9.02
CA ALA A 43 -3.16 2.27 -8.85
C ALA A 43 -3.03 0.76 -9.11
N ASP A 44 -2.29 0.36 -10.15
CA ASP A 44 -2.00 -1.05 -10.43
C ASP A 44 -1.26 -1.71 -9.27
N THR A 45 -0.27 -1.03 -8.68
CA THR A 45 0.47 -1.54 -7.51
C THR A 45 -0.47 -1.74 -6.32
N TRP A 46 -1.32 -0.75 -6.02
CA TRP A 46 -2.32 -0.85 -4.96
C TRP A 46 -3.32 -1.98 -5.21
N TYR A 47 -3.81 -2.12 -6.44
CA TYR A 47 -4.78 -3.13 -6.81
C TYR A 47 -4.20 -4.55 -6.73
N ASN A 48 -2.93 -4.71 -7.10
CA ASN A 48 -2.20 -5.97 -6.96
C ASN A 48 -2.05 -6.37 -5.48
N LEU A 49 -1.75 -5.43 -4.58
CA LEU A 49 -1.75 -5.69 -3.13
C LEU A 49 -3.13 -6.13 -2.64
N PHE A 50 -4.20 -5.46 -3.09
CA PHE A 50 -5.58 -5.85 -2.75
C PHE A 50 -5.97 -7.22 -3.32
N GLN A 51 -5.50 -7.60 -4.50
CA GLN A 51 -5.81 -8.91 -5.08
C GLN A 51 -5.09 -10.04 -4.36
N LYS A 52 -3.79 -9.87 -4.07
CA LYS A 52 -2.97 -10.90 -3.42
C LYS A 52 -3.29 -11.06 -1.94
N LYS A 53 -3.45 -9.95 -1.21
CA LYS A 53 -3.71 -9.91 0.24
C LYS A 53 -2.73 -10.75 1.08
N ASP A 54 -1.52 -10.94 0.59
CA ASP A 54 -0.51 -11.86 1.14
C ASP A 54 0.43 -11.18 2.14
N HIS A 55 0.46 -9.85 2.16
CA HIS A 55 1.28 -9.07 3.08
C HIS A 55 0.63 -7.70 3.40
N PHE A 56 1.19 -7.00 4.39
CA PHE A 56 0.63 -5.76 4.93
C PHE A 56 0.89 -4.52 4.05
N GLU A 57 2.10 -4.37 3.52
CA GLU A 57 2.56 -3.11 2.95
C GLU A 57 3.42 -3.28 1.70
N GLU A 58 3.16 -2.43 0.71
CA GLU A 58 4.04 -2.17 -0.43
C GLU A 58 4.62 -0.76 -0.35
N THR A 59 5.80 -0.55 -0.94
CA THR A 59 6.36 0.77 -1.18
C THR A 59 6.46 1.04 -2.69
N PHE A 60 6.20 2.28 -3.08
CA PHE A 60 6.25 2.69 -4.48
C PHE A 60 7.09 3.96 -4.66
N PRO A 61 8.09 3.97 -5.54
CA PRO A 61 8.54 2.83 -6.36
C PRO A 61 9.21 1.75 -5.50
N ALA A 62 9.15 0.49 -5.93
CA ALA A 62 9.76 -0.61 -5.18
C ALA A 62 11.28 -0.39 -5.04
N ASN A 63 11.81 -0.60 -3.82
CA ASN A 63 13.23 -0.50 -3.48
C ASN A 63 13.87 0.91 -3.52
N PHE A 64 13.12 1.95 -3.17
CA PHE A 64 13.71 3.25 -2.79
C PHE A 64 14.32 3.24 -1.40
#